data_AF-A0A7X8WBC0-F1
#
_entry.id   AF-A0A7X8WBC0-F1
#
_cell.length_a   1.000
_cell.length_b   1.000
_cell.length_c   1.000
_cell.angle_alpha   90.00
_cell.angle_beta   90.00
_cell.angle_gamma   90.00
#
_symmetry.space_group_name_H-M   'P 1'
#
loop_
_entity.id
_entity.type
_entity.pdbx_description
1 polymer ?
#
loop_
_entity_poly.entity_id
_entity_poly.type
_entity_poly.pdbx_seq_one_letter_code
_entity_poly.pdbx_strand_id
1 'polypeptide(L)'
;MSNIFQAVESSKPRRTNFDLSFENKLTMNMGKLVPFMVKEVLPSDTFNIKSEVFVRFAPLLAPVMHRVNVFTHFFFVPNRLVWDNWETFITGGEDGLQEPVMPFIETSDLSPINGDAMDGTLCDYLGVPFLESREGIERINALPFRAYQLIYNEYYRDQNLIEKIEYGGHGDGWISDYTDLSQLIKLRTRAYEKDYFTSALPWTQKGAEVTLPITGDGKCYIGDPPYNPTLVHAITGSPTEDEELKIDSVSGSSGILRGSVSNQGMFIDPYANNNIMVDLSDVSSTSINDLREAFQLQVWLERNARGGSRYIEQLMSHFGVKSSDARLQRPEYLGGGMSPVVISEVMTQAASFATDDETVLNPVGAMAGKATSVQNSNGISAYFEEHGWLIGIISVMPRTTYYQGIPRQLSKMDKFDYYWPEFAHLGEQEVLNKEVYFTNELSNDPNGVFGYQSRYAEYKYYPNEVHGSFRNDLDHWHFGRRFTSEPNLNEQFIECDYEEIWQPFAVQPTENMGAIYCQIYNSIVAQRPMPYESTPGLVDHF
;
A
#
# COMPACT_ATOMS: atom_id res chain seq x y z
N MET A 1 -18.50 -18.29 49.68
CA MET A 1 -18.62 -19.68 49.22
C MET A 1 -19.19 -19.63 47.82
N SER A 2 -18.46 -20.12 46.82
CA SER A 2 -18.97 -20.24 45.45
C SER A 2 -20.17 -21.18 45.45
N ASN A 3 -21.31 -20.70 44.97
CA ASN A 3 -22.53 -21.48 44.88
C ASN A 3 -22.29 -22.67 43.93
N ILE A 4 -22.59 -23.90 44.36
CA ILE A 4 -22.40 -25.11 43.54
C ILE A 4 -23.22 -25.07 42.24
N PHE A 5 -24.30 -24.30 42.20
CA PHE A 5 -25.13 -24.07 41.01
C PHE A 5 -24.53 -23.05 40.02
N GLN A 6 -23.45 -22.36 40.39
CA GLN A 6 -22.72 -21.42 39.52
C GLN A 6 -21.37 -21.96 39.05
N ALA A 7 -20.88 -23.05 39.66
CA ALA A 7 -19.62 -23.68 39.32
C ALA A 7 -19.89 -24.90 38.42
N VAL A 8 -19.62 -24.77 37.13
CA VAL A 8 -19.62 -25.90 36.19
C VAL A 8 -18.28 -26.62 36.33
N GLU A 9 -18.30 -27.94 36.56
CA GLU A 9 -17.09 -28.76 36.61
C GLU A 9 -16.45 -28.82 35.21
N SER A 10 -15.36 -28.08 35.00
CA SER A 10 -14.63 -28.06 33.74
C SER A 10 -13.44 -29.02 33.79
N SER A 11 -13.43 -30.04 32.94
CA SER A 11 -12.26 -30.90 32.71
C SER A 11 -11.33 -30.22 31.70
N LYS A 12 -10.08 -29.93 32.10
CA LYS A 12 -9.06 -29.38 31.20
C LYS A 12 -8.26 -30.54 30.57
N PRO A 13 -8.18 -30.64 29.23
CA PRO A 13 -7.39 -31.68 28.58
C PRO A 13 -5.90 -31.57 28.93
N ARG A 14 -5.20 -32.70 29.00
CA ARG A 14 -3.76 -32.73 29.24
C ARG A 14 -3.00 -32.24 28.01
N ARG A 15 -1.89 -31.55 28.24
CA ARG A 15 -1.02 -31.04 27.17
C ARG A 15 0.12 -32.02 26.93
N THR A 16 0.34 -32.38 25.66
CA THR A 16 1.46 -33.23 25.23
C THR A 16 2.27 -32.53 24.15
N ASN A 17 3.55 -32.90 24.03
CA ASN A 17 4.47 -32.29 23.07
C ASN A 17 4.47 -33.12 21.78
N PHE A 18 4.30 -32.45 20.64
CA PHE A 18 4.44 -33.02 19.31
C PHE A 18 5.56 -32.34 18.55
N ASP A 19 6.33 -33.13 17.82
CA ASP A 19 7.28 -32.62 16.84
C ASP A 19 6.56 -32.50 15.49
N LEU A 20 6.32 -31.26 15.07
CA LEU A 20 5.71 -30.93 13.79
C LEU A 20 6.75 -30.39 12.81
N SER A 21 8.03 -30.67 13.04
CA SER A 21 9.12 -30.16 12.22
C SER A 21 9.04 -30.71 10.80
N PHE A 22 9.25 -29.85 9.80
CA PHE A 22 9.22 -30.23 8.40
C PHE A 22 10.13 -29.34 7.57
N GLU A 23 10.51 -29.83 6.39
CA GLU A 23 11.29 -29.08 5.42
C GLU A 23 10.41 -28.71 4.22
N ASN A 24 10.50 -27.46 3.77
CA ASN A 24 9.84 -26.96 2.58
C ASN A 24 10.88 -26.55 1.53
N LYS A 25 10.68 -26.97 0.28
CA LYS A 25 11.48 -26.56 -0.86
C LYS A 25 10.55 -25.85 -1.82
N LEU A 26 10.83 -24.59 -2.10
CA LEU A 26 9.99 -23.76 -2.95
C LEU A 26 10.84 -22.89 -3.85
N THR A 27 10.26 -22.50 -4.97
CA THR A 27 10.79 -21.43 -5.82
C THR A 27 9.93 -20.19 -5.64
N MET A 28 10.50 -19.00 -5.76
CA MET A 28 9.73 -17.76 -5.67
C MET A 28 10.35 -16.65 -6.52
N ASN A 29 9.56 -15.62 -6.80
CA ASN A 29 10.03 -14.40 -7.43
C ASN A 29 10.25 -13.28 -6.39
N MET A 30 11.07 -12.30 -6.75
CA MET A 30 11.30 -11.12 -5.93
C MET A 30 9.99 -10.35 -5.70
N GLY A 31 9.86 -9.76 -4.51
CA GLY A 31 8.70 -8.97 -4.11
C GLY A 31 7.41 -9.75 -3.86
N LYS A 32 7.28 -11.02 -4.25
CA LYS A 32 6.11 -11.85 -3.92
C LYS A 32 6.08 -12.23 -2.44
N LEU A 33 4.88 -12.23 -1.85
CA LEU A 33 4.61 -12.63 -0.47
C LEU A 33 4.27 -14.12 -0.43
N VAL A 34 5.28 -14.97 -0.33
CA VAL A 34 5.08 -16.42 -0.42
C VAL A 34 4.85 -17.04 0.96
N PRO A 35 3.71 -17.69 1.22
CA PRO A 35 3.54 -18.47 2.44
C PRO A 35 4.39 -19.74 2.35
N PHE A 36 5.22 -20.01 3.37
CA PHE A 36 6.05 -21.22 3.42
C PHE A 36 5.61 -22.21 4.50
N MET A 37 4.78 -21.76 5.44
CA MET A 37 4.26 -22.55 6.54
C MET A 37 2.83 -22.11 6.83
N VAL A 38 1.90 -23.06 6.77
CA VAL A 38 0.50 -22.85 7.12
C VAL A 38 0.12 -23.99 8.05
N LYS A 39 -0.24 -23.66 9.29
CA LYS A 39 -0.63 -24.65 10.30
C LYS A 39 -1.89 -24.20 11.00
N GLU A 40 -2.85 -25.11 11.09
CA GLU A 40 -4.01 -24.95 11.95
C GLU A 40 -3.57 -25.01 13.43
N VAL A 41 -4.18 -24.18 14.26
CA VAL A 41 -3.87 -24.02 15.68
C VAL A 41 -5.13 -24.29 16.50
N LEU A 42 -4.95 -24.98 17.64
CA LEU A 42 -6.01 -25.26 18.59
C LEU A 42 -5.96 -24.29 19.80
N PRO A 43 -7.10 -24.05 20.49
CA PRO A 43 -7.10 -23.35 21.76
C PRO A 43 -6.17 -24.04 22.76
N SER A 44 -5.41 -23.27 23.54
CA SER A 44 -4.41 -23.77 24.49
C SER A 44 -3.17 -24.44 23.86
N ASP A 45 -2.96 -24.29 22.55
CA ASP A 45 -1.69 -24.65 21.91
C ASP A 45 -0.57 -23.68 22.31
N THR A 46 0.65 -24.19 22.42
CA THR A 46 1.87 -23.36 22.44
C THR A 46 2.81 -23.86 21.38
N PHE A 47 3.18 -23.00 20.44
CA PHE A 47 4.14 -23.34 19.40
C PHE A 47 5.46 -22.64 19.69
N ASN A 48 6.54 -23.40 19.59
CA ASN A 48 7.89 -22.86 19.53
C ASN A 48 8.49 -23.22 18.18
N ILE A 49 8.75 -22.20 17.37
CA ILE A 49 9.14 -22.34 15.97
C ILE A 49 10.52 -21.73 15.79
N LYS A 50 11.38 -22.44 15.07
CA LYS A 50 12.64 -21.93 14.53
C LYS A 50 12.72 -22.32 13.06
N SER A 51 12.82 -21.33 12.19
CA SER A 51 12.95 -21.51 10.75
C SER A 51 14.38 -21.21 10.31
N GLU A 52 15.01 -22.21 9.73
CA GLU A 52 16.29 -22.08 9.03
C GLU A 52 15.99 -21.86 7.55
N VAL A 53 16.44 -20.74 7.01
CA VAL A 53 16.16 -20.34 5.63
C VAL A 53 17.47 -20.33 4.86
N PHE A 54 17.53 -21.18 3.83
CA PHE A 54 18.56 -21.17 2.81
C PHE A 54 17.98 -20.66 1.50
N VAL A 55 18.51 -19.55 1.00
CA VAL A 55 18.07 -18.94 -0.26
C VAL A 55 19.23 -18.94 -1.25
N ARG A 56 18.94 -19.30 -2.50
CA ARG A 56 19.88 -19.21 -3.62
C ARG A 56 19.17 -18.59 -4.80
N PHE A 57 19.84 -17.70 -5.53
CA PHE A 57 19.26 -17.15 -6.75
C PHE A 57 19.58 -18.05 -7.94
N ALA A 58 18.73 -18.00 -8.97
CA ALA A 58 19.06 -18.48 -10.29
C ALA A 58 20.36 -17.81 -10.80
N PRO A 59 21.09 -18.42 -11.75
CA PRO A 59 22.35 -17.89 -12.25
C PRO A 59 22.22 -16.42 -12.68
N LEU A 60 23.11 -15.57 -12.18
CA LEU A 60 23.15 -14.14 -12.51
C LEU A 60 24.17 -13.90 -13.64
N LEU A 61 23.86 -12.96 -14.54
CA LEU A 61 24.73 -12.59 -15.65
C LEU A 61 26.05 -11.97 -15.20
N ALA A 62 26.04 -11.29 -14.04
CA ALA A 62 27.19 -10.66 -13.41
C ALA A 62 27.09 -10.77 -11.88
N PRO A 63 28.20 -10.59 -11.13
CA PRO A 63 28.13 -10.45 -9.68
C PRO A 63 27.48 -9.11 -9.31
N VAL A 64 26.18 -9.17 -9.07
CA VAL A 64 25.34 -8.00 -8.77
C VAL A 64 25.84 -7.23 -7.54
N MET A 65 25.98 -5.91 -7.70
CA MET A 65 26.43 -4.96 -6.68
C MET A 65 25.24 -4.26 -6.02
N HIS A 66 24.28 -5.03 -5.51
CA HIS A 66 23.05 -4.49 -4.94
C HIS A 66 22.72 -5.14 -3.60
N ARG A 67 22.15 -4.37 -2.66
CA ARG A 67 21.71 -4.90 -1.37
C ARG A 67 20.32 -5.52 -1.51
N VAL A 68 20.21 -6.81 -1.24
CA VAL A 68 18.95 -7.57 -1.25
C VAL A 68 18.74 -8.19 0.12
N ASN A 69 17.53 -8.08 0.66
CA ASN A 69 17.16 -8.63 1.96
C ASN A 69 16.05 -9.68 1.81
N VAL A 70 16.17 -10.77 2.57
CA VAL A 70 15.14 -11.78 2.79
C VAL A 70 14.44 -11.47 4.10
N PHE A 71 13.12 -11.40 4.07
CA PHE A 71 12.27 -11.17 5.23
C PHE A 71 11.42 -12.40 5.49
N THR A 72 11.31 -12.79 6.77
CA THR A 72 10.37 -13.82 7.23
C THR A 72 9.48 -13.23 8.30
N HIS A 73 8.18 -13.45 8.20
CA HIS A 73 7.19 -12.95 9.15
C HIS A 73 6.20 -14.05 9.53
N PHE A 74 5.81 -14.11 10.79
CA PHE A 74 4.82 -15.05 11.32
C PHE A 74 3.59 -14.30 11.82
N PHE A 75 2.42 -14.75 11.38
CA PHE A 75 1.14 -14.18 11.74
C PHE A 75 0.18 -15.24 12.23
N PHE A 76 -0.62 -14.89 13.23
CA PHE A 76 -1.74 -15.69 13.69
C PHE A 76 -3.06 -15.02 13.31
N VAL A 77 -3.96 -15.80 12.72
CA VAL A 77 -5.28 -15.35 12.28
C VAL A 77 -6.34 -16.23 12.92
N PRO A 78 -7.11 -15.73 13.89
CA PRO A 78 -8.28 -16.43 14.39
C PRO A 78 -9.35 -16.68 13.33
N ASN A 79 -10.01 -17.84 13.39
CA ASN A 79 -11.04 -18.19 12.42
C ASN A 79 -12.25 -17.23 12.46
N ARG A 80 -12.58 -16.66 13.63
CA ARG A 80 -13.64 -15.65 13.76
C ARG A 80 -13.39 -14.37 12.95
N LEU A 81 -12.13 -14.07 12.59
CA LEU A 81 -11.80 -12.89 11.78
C LEU A 81 -12.07 -13.13 10.29
N VAL A 82 -12.05 -14.38 9.86
CA VAL A 82 -12.14 -14.77 8.44
C VAL A 82 -13.50 -15.40 8.10
N TRP A 83 -14.31 -15.69 9.10
CA TRP A 83 -15.64 -16.26 8.95
C TRP A 83 -16.59 -15.79 10.06
N ASP A 84 -17.65 -15.06 9.68
CA ASP A 84 -18.59 -14.44 10.63
C ASP A 84 -19.37 -15.48 11.44
N ASN A 85 -19.73 -16.61 10.81
CA ASN A 85 -20.50 -17.67 11.45
C ASN A 85 -19.62 -18.71 12.17
N TRP A 86 -18.33 -18.42 12.39
CA TRP A 86 -17.43 -19.33 13.12
C TRP A 86 -17.93 -19.67 14.54
N GLU A 87 -18.43 -18.66 15.26
CA GLU A 87 -18.95 -18.86 16.63
C GLU A 87 -20.17 -19.78 16.62
N THR A 88 -21.09 -19.53 15.69
CA THR A 88 -22.28 -20.37 15.48
C THR A 88 -21.91 -21.78 15.04
N PHE A 89 -20.89 -21.94 14.19
CA PHE A 89 -20.41 -23.24 13.73
C PHE A 89 -19.87 -24.12 14.86
N ILE A 90 -19.11 -23.52 15.80
CA ILE A 90 -18.53 -24.25 16.92
C ILE A 90 -19.55 -24.52 18.03
N THR A 91 -20.48 -23.59 18.27
CA THR A 91 -21.46 -23.70 19.37
C THR A 91 -22.76 -24.39 18.98
N GLY A 92 -23.12 -24.39 17.69
CA GLY A 92 -24.45 -24.74 17.21
C GLY A 92 -25.49 -23.63 17.44
N GLY A 93 -25.07 -22.41 17.80
CA GLY A 93 -25.96 -21.31 18.21
C GLY A 93 -26.57 -21.50 19.60
N GLU A 94 -27.54 -20.65 19.99
CA GLU A 94 -28.17 -20.71 21.33
C GLU A 94 -28.87 -22.06 21.60
N ASP A 95 -29.47 -22.66 20.57
CA ASP A 95 -30.18 -23.93 20.64
C ASP A 95 -29.29 -25.15 20.37
N GLY A 96 -28.03 -24.96 19.94
CA GLY A 96 -27.10 -26.04 19.60
C GLY A 96 -27.41 -26.82 18.32
N LEU A 97 -28.33 -26.33 17.48
CA LEU A 97 -28.83 -27.01 16.26
C LEU A 97 -28.46 -26.32 14.95
N GLN A 98 -27.82 -25.15 15.00
CA GLN A 98 -27.42 -24.42 13.81
C GLN A 98 -26.16 -25.04 13.20
N GLU A 99 -26.24 -25.43 11.93
CA GLU A 99 -25.13 -26.04 11.18
C GLU A 99 -24.77 -25.17 9.97
N PRO A 100 -24.11 -24.01 10.17
CA PRO A 100 -23.63 -23.21 9.05
C PRO A 100 -22.58 -23.98 8.25
N VAL A 101 -22.60 -23.82 6.92
CA VAL A 101 -21.72 -24.56 6.02
C VAL A 101 -20.34 -23.89 5.98
N MET A 102 -19.29 -24.64 6.31
CA MET A 102 -17.91 -24.17 6.22
C MET A 102 -17.61 -23.60 4.82
N PRO A 103 -16.94 -22.44 4.71
CA PRO A 103 -16.61 -21.88 3.41
C PRO A 103 -15.60 -22.75 2.65
N PHE A 104 -15.92 -23.08 1.40
CA PHE A 104 -15.09 -23.96 0.57
C PHE A 104 -14.93 -23.47 -0.86
N ILE A 105 -13.84 -23.90 -1.48
CA ILE A 105 -13.51 -23.74 -2.90
C ILE A 105 -13.57 -25.13 -3.54
N GLU A 106 -14.12 -25.24 -4.74
CA GLU A 106 -14.12 -26.50 -5.48
C GLU A 106 -12.89 -26.60 -6.38
N THR A 107 -12.30 -27.80 -6.48
CA THR A 107 -11.14 -28.05 -7.36
C THR A 107 -11.42 -27.75 -8.83
N SER A 108 -12.68 -27.83 -9.26
CA SER A 108 -13.13 -27.46 -10.61
C SER A 108 -12.94 -25.98 -10.93
N ASP A 109 -12.86 -25.13 -9.90
CA ASP A 109 -12.70 -23.67 -10.01
C ASP A 109 -11.24 -23.24 -9.88
N LEU A 110 -10.38 -24.11 -9.34
CA LEU A 110 -8.93 -23.91 -9.22
C LEU A 110 -8.16 -24.31 -10.48
N SER A 111 -8.80 -25.04 -11.39
CA SER A 111 -8.18 -25.50 -12.63
C SER A 111 -7.77 -24.30 -13.50
N PRO A 112 -6.56 -24.30 -14.07
CA PRO A 112 -6.12 -23.24 -14.96
C PRO A 112 -7.03 -23.19 -16.20
N ILE A 113 -7.59 -22.01 -16.47
CA ILE A 113 -8.56 -21.79 -17.55
C ILE A 113 -7.92 -22.01 -18.93
N ASN A 114 -6.58 -21.98 -19.04
CA ASN A 114 -5.85 -22.03 -20.31
C ASN A 114 -4.60 -22.96 -20.33
N GLY A 115 -4.46 -23.90 -19.39
CA GLY A 115 -3.27 -24.75 -19.32
C GLY A 115 -2.03 -24.08 -18.70
N ASP A 116 -2.21 -22.94 -18.03
CA ASP A 116 -1.19 -22.34 -17.17
C ASP A 116 -0.92 -23.26 -15.97
N ALA A 117 0.34 -23.50 -15.61
CA ALA A 117 0.65 -24.34 -14.46
C ALA A 117 0.12 -23.69 -13.16
N MET A 118 -0.47 -24.47 -12.25
CA MET A 118 -0.78 -24.00 -10.89
C MET A 118 0.49 -23.79 -10.05
N ASP A 119 1.63 -24.25 -10.55
CA ASP A 119 2.93 -24.16 -9.91
C ASP A 119 3.30 -22.69 -9.63
N GLY A 120 3.69 -22.40 -8.39
CA GLY A 120 4.04 -21.03 -7.99
C GLY A 120 2.86 -20.09 -7.72
N THR A 121 1.62 -20.59 -7.79
CA THR A 121 0.43 -19.85 -7.35
C THR A 121 0.23 -19.93 -5.83
N LEU A 122 -0.67 -19.11 -5.27
CA LEU A 122 -0.99 -19.18 -3.83
C LEU A 122 -1.52 -20.56 -3.43
N CYS A 123 -2.30 -21.22 -4.30
CA CYS A 123 -2.85 -22.55 -4.06
C CYS A 123 -1.75 -23.58 -3.83
N ASP A 124 -0.70 -23.56 -4.67
CA ASP A 124 0.46 -24.45 -4.56
C ASP A 124 1.21 -24.23 -3.23
N TYR A 125 1.51 -22.97 -2.88
CA TYR A 125 2.18 -22.67 -1.61
C TYR A 125 1.37 -23.02 -0.35
N LEU A 126 0.04 -23.03 -0.45
CA LEU A 126 -0.84 -23.48 0.64
C LEU A 126 -0.97 -25.01 0.70
N GLY A 127 -0.38 -25.75 -0.25
CA GLY A 127 -0.30 -27.21 -0.26
C GLY A 127 -1.37 -27.90 -1.11
N VAL A 128 -2.08 -27.17 -1.98
CA VAL A 128 -2.99 -27.78 -2.96
C VAL A 128 -2.16 -28.43 -4.07
N PRO A 129 -2.32 -29.73 -4.35
CA PRO A 129 -1.53 -30.39 -5.38
C PRO A 129 -1.93 -29.90 -6.79
N PHE A 130 -1.01 -30.03 -7.74
CA PHE A 130 -1.29 -29.80 -9.15
C PHE A 130 -2.42 -30.70 -9.65
N LEU A 131 -3.42 -30.11 -10.32
CA LEU A 131 -4.59 -30.80 -10.83
C LEU A 131 -4.45 -31.00 -12.35
N GLU A 132 -4.22 -32.24 -12.79
CA GLU A 132 -4.07 -32.58 -14.22
C GLU A 132 -5.41 -32.59 -14.98
N SER A 133 -6.56 -32.77 -14.29
CA SER A 133 -7.88 -32.84 -14.90
C SER A 133 -8.96 -32.15 -14.08
N ARG A 134 -10.01 -31.64 -14.78
CA ARG A 134 -11.15 -30.91 -14.20
C ARG A 134 -12.33 -31.83 -13.82
N GLU A 135 -12.19 -33.14 -13.96
CA GLU A 135 -13.33 -34.07 -13.77
C GLU A 135 -13.60 -34.38 -12.29
N GLY A 136 -12.61 -34.19 -11.41
CA GLY A 136 -12.78 -34.34 -9.96
C GLY A 136 -13.29 -33.05 -9.31
N ILE A 137 -14.40 -33.15 -8.57
CA ILE A 137 -14.94 -32.08 -7.72
C ILE A 137 -14.67 -32.47 -6.27
N GLU A 138 -13.65 -31.87 -5.67
CA GLU A 138 -13.32 -31.99 -4.24
C GLU A 138 -13.40 -30.62 -3.58
N ARG A 139 -13.80 -30.59 -2.29
CA ARG A 139 -13.98 -29.34 -1.55
C ARG A 139 -12.74 -29.03 -0.72
N ILE A 140 -12.17 -27.85 -0.94
CA ILE A 140 -11.01 -27.34 -0.22
C ILE A 140 -11.46 -26.24 0.74
N ASN A 141 -10.93 -26.27 1.97
CA ASN A 141 -11.23 -25.25 2.98
C ASN A 141 -10.72 -23.86 2.52
N ALA A 142 -11.60 -22.86 2.50
CA ALA A 142 -11.28 -21.50 2.07
C ALA A 142 -10.66 -20.61 3.18
N LEU A 143 -10.76 -21.01 4.45
CA LEU A 143 -10.26 -20.24 5.60
C LEU A 143 -8.77 -19.87 5.51
N PRO A 144 -7.81 -20.76 5.13
CA PRO A 144 -6.41 -20.38 5.03
C PRO A 144 -6.14 -19.33 3.94
N PHE A 145 -6.92 -19.35 2.84
CA PHE A 145 -6.83 -18.34 1.79
C PHE A 145 -7.33 -16.98 2.29
N ARG A 146 -8.48 -16.95 2.99
CA ARG A 146 -9.01 -15.74 3.60
C ARG A 146 -8.05 -15.16 4.63
N ALA A 147 -7.40 -16.02 5.42
CA ALA A 147 -6.40 -15.61 6.40
C ALA A 147 -5.20 -14.92 5.74
N TYR A 148 -4.70 -15.46 4.63
CA TYR A 148 -3.61 -14.84 3.87
C TYR A 148 -4.01 -13.45 3.32
N GLN A 149 -5.19 -13.31 2.70
CA GLN A 149 -5.65 -12.03 2.18
C GLN A 149 -5.90 -11.00 3.29
N LEU A 150 -6.37 -11.44 4.47
CA LEU A 150 -6.52 -10.57 5.63
C LEU A 150 -5.17 -10.04 6.14
N ILE A 151 -4.14 -10.88 6.20
CA ILE A 151 -2.78 -10.46 6.55
C ILE A 151 -2.28 -9.39 5.55
N TYR A 152 -2.49 -9.62 4.26
CA TYR A 152 -2.11 -8.66 3.22
C TYR A 152 -2.78 -7.29 3.43
N ASN A 153 -4.11 -7.29 3.57
CA ASN A 153 -4.91 -6.07 3.76
C ASN A 153 -4.52 -5.28 5.02
N GLU A 154 -4.09 -5.97 6.08
CA GLU A 154 -3.80 -5.35 7.38
C GLU A 154 -2.34 -4.95 7.59
N TYR A 155 -1.37 -5.60 6.95
CA TYR A 155 0.06 -5.35 7.21
C TYR A 155 0.86 -4.92 5.99
N TYR A 156 0.55 -5.41 4.79
CA TYR A 156 1.38 -5.20 3.61
C TYR A 156 0.83 -4.13 2.67
N ARG A 157 -0.50 -3.99 2.60
CA ARG A 157 -1.17 -2.99 1.78
C ARG A 157 -0.95 -1.57 2.31
N ASP A 158 -0.57 -0.66 1.41
CA ASP A 158 -0.64 0.77 1.69
C ASP A 158 -2.08 1.28 1.57
N GLN A 159 -2.64 1.76 2.67
CA GLN A 159 -4.04 2.23 2.74
C GLN A 159 -4.32 3.48 1.89
N ASN A 160 -3.29 4.27 1.58
CA ASN A 160 -3.46 5.52 0.86
C ASN A 160 -3.48 5.32 -0.66
N LEU A 161 -2.82 4.27 -1.17
CA LEU A 161 -2.57 4.06 -2.60
C LEU A 161 -3.30 2.86 -3.18
N ILE A 162 -3.52 1.82 -2.37
CA ILE A 162 -4.15 0.57 -2.81
C ILE A 162 -5.50 0.46 -2.12
N GLU A 163 -6.57 0.16 -2.84
CA GLU A 163 -7.89 -0.10 -2.25
C GLU A 163 -7.91 -1.42 -1.47
N LYS A 164 -8.82 -1.54 -0.48
CA LYS A 164 -8.91 -2.78 0.30
C LYS A 164 -9.41 -3.88 -0.62
N ILE A 165 -8.69 -5.01 -0.67
CA ILE A 165 -9.14 -6.14 -1.46
C ILE A 165 -10.36 -6.75 -0.79
N GLU A 166 -11.45 -6.80 -1.55
CA GLU A 166 -12.63 -7.59 -1.23
C GLU A 166 -12.50 -8.96 -1.91
N TYR A 167 -12.79 -10.02 -1.16
CA TYR A 167 -12.66 -11.42 -1.60
C TYR A 167 -13.92 -12.24 -1.26
N GLY A 168 -15.11 -11.67 -1.49
CA GLY A 168 -16.39 -12.34 -1.27
C GLY A 168 -16.87 -12.41 0.17
N GLY A 169 -16.34 -11.54 1.01
CA GLY A 169 -16.76 -11.38 2.41
C GLY A 169 -16.43 -12.59 3.30
N HIS A 170 -17.08 -12.61 4.46
CA HIS A 170 -16.90 -13.61 5.52
C HIS A 170 -18.08 -14.61 5.53
N GLY A 171 -18.73 -14.81 4.38
CA GLY A 171 -19.93 -15.63 4.23
C GLY A 171 -19.67 -17.14 4.20
N ASP A 172 -20.76 -17.90 4.22
CA ASP A 172 -20.81 -19.36 4.29
C ASP A 172 -20.73 -20.03 2.91
N GLY A 173 -20.35 -21.32 2.90
CA GLY A 173 -20.53 -22.21 1.75
C GLY A 173 -19.59 -21.95 0.57
N TRP A 174 -20.07 -22.31 -0.62
CA TRP A 174 -19.26 -22.25 -1.85
C TRP A 174 -19.04 -20.81 -2.30
N ILE A 175 -17.79 -20.49 -2.61
CA ILE A 175 -17.42 -19.21 -3.22
C ILE A 175 -17.63 -19.32 -4.73
N SER A 176 -18.85 -18.99 -5.18
CA SER A 176 -19.27 -19.15 -6.57
C SER A 176 -18.98 -17.94 -7.46
N ASP A 177 -18.71 -16.77 -6.88
CA ASP A 177 -18.37 -15.57 -7.66
C ASP A 177 -16.90 -15.63 -8.12
N TYR A 178 -16.72 -15.53 -9.43
CA TYR A 178 -15.41 -15.65 -10.07
C TYR A 178 -14.48 -14.49 -9.72
N THR A 179 -15.03 -13.27 -9.56
CA THR A 179 -14.26 -12.08 -9.17
C THR A 179 -13.65 -12.27 -7.78
N ASP A 180 -14.46 -12.69 -6.81
CA ASP A 180 -14.05 -12.94 -5.44
C ASP A 180 -13.05 -14.09 -5.34
N LEU A 181 -13.32 -15.19 -6.04
CA LEU A 181 -12.41 -16.33 -6.10
C LEU A 181 -11.05 -15.91 -6.67
N SER A 182 -11.02 -15.15 -7.77
CA SER A 182 -9.78 -14.68 -8.40
C SER A 182 -8.93 -13.82 -7.45
N GLN A 183 -9.56 -12.99 -6.61
CA GLN A 183 -8.87 -12.19 -5.60
C GLN A 183 -8.42 -13.04 -4.41
N LEU A 184 -9.19 -14.06 -4.03
CA LEU A 184 -8.89 -14.94 -2.92
C LEU A 184 -7.65 -15.80 -3.18
N ILE A 185 -7.50 -16.33 -4.40
CA ILE A 185 -6.39 -17.20 -4.80
C ILE A 185 -5.18 -16.44 -5.35
N LYS A 186 -5.26 -15.11 -5.48
CA LYS A 186 -4.15 -14.30 -6.02
C LYS A 186 -3.02 -14.19 -5.00
N LEU A 187 -1.81 -14.58 -5.43
CA LEU A 187 -0.57 -14.33 -4.70
C LEU A 187 -0.26 -12.83 -4.72
N ARG A 188 0.00 -12.24 -3.56
CA ARG A 188 0.19 -10.79 -3.43
C ARG A 188 1.64 -10.39 -3.51
N THR A 189 1.86 -9.18 -4.01
CA THR A 189 3.13 -8.47 -4.13
C THR A 189 3.33 -7.56 -2.92
N ARG A 190 4.57 -7.41 -2.48
CA ARG A 190 4.94 -6.53 -1.37
C ARG A 190 5.36 -5.17 -1.93
N ALA A 191 4.95 -4.10 -1.25
CA ALA A 191 5.49 -2.77 -1.52
C ALA A 191 6.98 -2.68 -1.14
N TYR A 192 7.75 -1.90 -1.90
CA TYR A 192 9.12 -1.54 -1.59
C TYR A 192 9.23 -0.92 -0.19
N GLU A 193 10.45 -0.98 0.38
CA GLU A 193 10.76 -0.27 1.63
C GLU A 193 10.43 1.22 1.50
N LYS A 194 9.89 1.82 2.56
CA LYS A 194 9.52 3.23 2.58
C LYS A 194 10.78 4.11 2.45
N ASP A 195 10.85 4.87 1.37
CA ASP A 195 11.88 5.85 1.06
C ASP A 195 11.24 7.21 0.69
N TYR A 196 12.05 8.19 0.28
CA TYR A 196 11.57 9.54 -0.07
C TYR A 196 10.43 9.54 -1.11
N PHE A 197 10.44 8.62 -2.08
CA PHE A 197 9.44 8.54 -3.14
C PHE A 197 8.30 7.57 -2.80
N THR A 198 8.61 6.37 -2.27
CA THR A 198 7.60 5.35 -1.95
C THR A 198 6.78 5.67 -0.69
N SER A 199 7.25 6.63 0.14
CA SER A 199 6.49 7.18 1.27
C SER A 199 5.77 8.49 0.97
N ALA A 200 5.89 9.02 -0.25
CA ALA A 200 5.17 10.22 -0.65
C ALA A 200 3.65 10.01 -0.54
N LEU A 201 2.94 11.05 -0.15
CA LEU A 201 1.49 11.09 -0.04
C LEU A 201 0.89 11.69 -1.32
N PRO A 202 -0.26 11.20 -1.82
CA PRO A 202 -0.93 11.81 -2.97
C PRO A 202 -1.50 13.22 -2.69
N TRP A 203 -1.62 13.61 -1.43
CA TRP A 203 -2.26 14.84 -0.97
C TRP A 203 -1.51 15.44 0.21
N THR A 204 -1.65 16.76 0.41
CA THR A 204 -0.98 17.51 1.50
C THR A 204 -1.62 17.26 2.87
N GLN A 205 -2.95 17.10 2.90
CA GLN A 205 -3.72 16.86 4.12
C GLN A 205 -4.88 15.90 3.88
N LYS A 206 -5.32 15.23 4.95
CA LYS A 206 -6.33 14.17 4.84
C LYS A 206 -7.71 14.81 4.72
N GLY A 207 -8.39 14.65 3.59
CA GLY A 207 -9.71 15.23 3.36
C GLY A 207 -9.66 16.60 2.67
N ALA A 208 -10.78 17.33 2.71
CA ALA A 208 -10.91 18.62 2.03
C ALA A 208 -10.01 19.69 2.64
N GLU A 209 -9.56 20.64 1.83
CA GLU A 209 -8.81 21.82 2.28
C GLU A 209 -9.58 22.58 3.37
N VAL A 210 -8.89 22.97 4.44
CA VAL A 210 -9.51 23.77 5.51
C VAL A 210 -9.58 25.20 5.03
N THR A 211 -10.74 25.62 4.54
CA THR A 211 -10.94 27.01 4.11
C THR A 211 -11.30 27.89 5.30
N LEU A 212 -10.77 29.11 5.35
CA LEU A 212 -11.30 30.14 6.24
C LEU A 212 -12.65 30.59 5.69
N PRO A 213 -13.76 30.46 6.44
CA PRO A 213 -15.06 30.90 5.98
C PRO A 213 -15.08 32.44 5.95
N ILE A 214 -14.81 33.00 4.78
CA ILE A 214 -15.19 34.38 4.45
C ILE A 214 -16.44 34.24 3.59
N THR A 215 -17.60 34.48 4.19
CA THR A 215 -18.89 34.39 3.49
C THR A 215 -19.64 35.70 3.65
N GLY A 216 -20.07 36.23 2.51
CA GLY A 216 -20.91 37.42 2.43
C GLY A 216 -20.95 37.94 1.00
N ASP A 217 -22.12 38.38 0.57
CA ASP A 217 -22.27 39.14 -0.66
C ASP A 217 -21.90 40.60 -0.35
N GLY A 218 -20.76 41.06 -0.84
CA GLY A 218 -20.38 42.46 -0.76
C GLY A 218 -21.23 43.29 -1.71
N LYS A 219 -21.96 44.30 -1.20
CA LYS A 219 -22.69 45.23 -2.06
C LYS A 219 -21.67 46.10 -2.80
N CYS A 220 -21.69 46.06 -4.12
CA CYS A 220 -20.87 46.91 -4.96
C CYS A 220 -21.52 48.29 -5.08
N TYR A 221 -20.79 49.33 -4.69
CA TYR A 221 -21.18 50.72 -4.86
C TYR A 221 -20.27 51.40 -5.88
N ILE A 222 -20.87 52.28 -6.68
CA ILE A 222 -20.13 53.17 -7.56
C ILE A 222 -20.08 54.53 -6.85
N GLY A 223 -18.92 54.88 -6.28
CA GLY A 223 -18.71 56.12 -5.52
C GLY A 223 -18.73 55.96 -3.99
N ASP A 224 -17.95 56.79 -3.29
CA ASP A 224 -17.90 56.88 -1.82
C ASP A 224 -19.08 57.72 -1.26
N PRO A 225 -19.94 57.18 -0.37
CA PRO A 225 -21.00 57.95 0.29
C PRO A 225 -20.41 59.06 1.19
N PRO A 226 -21.01 60.27 1.27
CA PRO A 226 -22.38 60.59 0.90
C PRO A 226 -22.55 61.44 -0.37
N TYR A 227 -21.47 61.89 -1.03
CA TYR A 227 -21.57 62.78 -2.18
C TYR A 227 -20.41 62.63 -3.15
N ASN A 228 -20.57 61.76 -4.15
CA ASN A 228 -19.80 61.82 -5.39
C ASN A 228 -20.74 61.59 -6.59
N PRO A 229 -20.68 62.43 -7.65
CA PRO A 229 -21.50 62.25 -8.83
C PRO A 229 -21.02 61.03 -9.63
N THR A 230 -21.92 60.09 -9.90
CA THR A 230 -21.73 59.05 -10.92
C THR A 230 -21.74 59.73 -12.29
N LEU A 231 -20.64 59.60 -13.03
CA LEU A 231 -20.54 60.16 -14.38
C LEU A 231 -21.35 59.28 -15.34
N VAL A 232 -22.21 59.91 -16.13
CA VAL A 232 -22.99 59.24 -17.17
C VAL A 232 -22.42 59.66 -18.51
N HIS A 233 -22.09 58.68 -19.34
CA HIS A 233 -21.58 58.90 -20.69
C HIS A 233 -22.64 58.52 -21.72
N ALA A 234 -22.62 59.19 -22.87
CA ALA A 234 -23.35 58.70 -24.03
C ALA A 234 -22.74 57.38 -24.50
N ILE A 235 -23.51 56.54 -25.21
CA ILE A 235 -23.01 55.28 -25.81
C ILE A 235 -21.75 55.47 -26.69
N THR A 236 -21.50 56.70 -27.15
CA THR A 236 -20.32 57.11 -27.91
C THR A 236 -19.07 57.39 -27.05
N GLY A 237 -19.15 57.24 -25.72
CA GLY A 237 -18.05 57.42 -24.77
C GLY A 237 -17.76 58.88 -24.38
N SER A 238 -18.48 59.85 -24.95
CA SER A 238 -18.30 61.28 -24.64
C SER A 238 -19.06 61.67 -23.36
N PRO A 239 -18.52 62.59 -22.53
CA PRO A 239 -19.26 63.15 -21.40
C PRO A 239 -20.47 63.93 -21.93
N THR A 240 -21.61 63.80 -21.26
CA THR A 240 -22.83 64.49 -21.69
C THR A 240 -22.90 65.89 -21.10
N GLU A 241 -23.20 66.88 -21.94
CA GLU A 241 -23.43 68.26 -21.51
C GLU A 241 -24.87 68.42 -21.01
N ASP A 242 -25.03 68.97 -19.79
CA ASP A 242 -26.25 69.49 -19.14
C ASP A 242 -27.62 69.01 -19.71
N GLU A 243 -27.89 67.70 -19.65
CA GLU A 243 -29.15 67.07 -20.07
C GLU A 243 -29.90 66.44 -18.88
N GLU A 244 -31.24 66.56 -18.85
CA GLU A 244 -32.08 65.78 -17.94
C GLU A 244 -32.01 64.28 -18.29
N LEU A 245 -31.85 63.41 -17.29
CA LEU A 245 -31.89 61.96 -17.45
C LEU A 245 -33.34 61.45 -17.41
N LYS A 246 -33.73 60.60 -18.37
CA LYS A 246 -35.01 59.89 -18.34
C LYS A 246 -34.81 58.38 -18.44
N ILE A 247 -35.67 57.62 -17.74
CA ILE A 247 -35.75 56.17 -17.86
C ILE A 247 -36.84 55.86 -18.88
N ASP A 248 -36.46 55.30 -20.02
CA ASP A 248 -37.41 54.90 -21.06
C ASP A 248 -37.80 53.44 -20.83
N SER A 249 -39.07 53.21 -20.48
CA SER A 249 -39.61 51.86 -20.27
C SER A 249 -40.10 51.29 -21.60
N VAL A 250 -39.33 50.40 -22.21
CA VAL A 250 -39.85 49.56 -23.30
C VAL A 250 -40.70 48.46 -22.68
N SER A 251 -41.92 48.32 -23.20
CA SER A 251 -42.99 47.44 -22.75
C SER A 251 -42.53 46.06 -22.24
N GLY A 252 -42.27 45.96 -20.93
CA GLY A 252 -42.22 44.68 -20.20
C GLY A 252 -40.86 44.08 -19.85
N SER A 253 -39.71 44.73 -20.12
CA SER A 253 -38.44 44.28 -19.51
C SER A 253 -37.32 45.34 -19.58
N SER A 254 -36.82 45.74 -18.41
CA SER A 254 -35.67 46.65 -18.13
C SER A 254 -35.70 48.04 -18.77
N GLY A 255 -35.74 49.09 -17.93
CA GLY A 255 -35.63 50.49 -18.37
C GLY A 255 -34.20 50.86 -18.76
N ILE A 256 -34.03 51.54 -19.90
CA ILE A 256 -32.72 52.00 -20.39
C ILE A 256 -32.55 53.48 -20.04
N LEU A 257 -31.38 53.87 -19.54
CA LEU A 257 -31.03 55.28 -19.30
C LEU A 257 -30.87 55.99 -20.65
N ARG A 258 -31.56 57.12 -20.83
CA ARG A 258 -31.47 57.95 -22.04
C ARG A 258 -31.39 59.43 -21.69
N GLY A 259 -30.72 60.19 -22.55
CA GLY A 259 -30.73 61.65 -22.49
C GLY A 259 -32.10 62.18 -22.91
N SER A 260 -32.64 63.14 -22.17
CA SER A 260 -33.99 63.68 -22.43
C SER A 260 -34.08 64.31 -23.82
N VAL A 261 -33.02 64.99 -24.26
CA VAL A 261 -32.96 65.78 -25.50
C VAL A 261 -32.41 64.97 -26.68
N SER A 262 -31.30 64.26 -26.48
CA SER A 262 -30.62 63.50 -27.53
C SER A 262 -31.28 62.15 -27.87
N ASN A 263 -32.12 61.61 -26.96
CA ASN A 263 -32.76 60.28 -27.04
C ASN A 263 -31.77 59.12 -27.33
N GLN A 264 -30.49 59.35 -27.06
CA GLN A 264 -29.40 58.39 -27.20
C GLN A 264 -29.35 57.50 -25.97
N GLY A 265 -28.91 56.26 -26.14
CA GLY A 265 -28.61 55.36 -25.02
C GLY A 265 -27.46 55.92 -24.19
N MET A 266 -27.63 55.95 -22.88
CA MET A 266 -26.62 56.36 -21.92
C MET A 266 -26.25 55.17 -21.03
N PHE A 267 -25.02 55.16 -20.57
CA PHE A 267 -24.59 54.19 -19.56
C PHE A 267 -23.91 54.94 -18.41
N ILE A 268 -24.10 54.43 -17.20
CA ILE A 268 -23.30 54.84 -16.05
C ILE A 268 -21.91 54.30 -16.31
N ASP A 269 -20.89 55.16 -16.37
CA ASP A 269 -19.51 54.73 -16.51
C ASP A 269 -18.97 54.39 -15.10
N PRO A 270 -18.76 53.10 -14.77
CA PRO A 270 -18.26 52.70 -13.47
C PRO A 270 -16.74 52.95 -13.33
N TYR A 271 -16.02 53.22 -14.43
CA TYR A 271 -14.56 53.38 -14.46
C TYR A 271 -14.10 54.84 -14.50
N ALA A 272 -14.96 55.78 -14.90
CA ALA A 272 -14.57 57.19 -15.09
C ALA A 272 -13.89 57.84 -13.87
N ASN A 273 -14.19 57.37 -12.65
CA ASN A 273 -13.61 57.88 -11.40
C ASN A 273 -12.78 56.84 -10.62
N ASN A 274 -12.52 55.65 -11.17
CA ASN A 274 -11.80 54.56 -10.47
C ASN A 274 -12.39 54.19 -9.08
N ASN A 275 -13.69 54.45 -8.87
CA ASN A 275 -14.37 54.42 -7.56
C ASN A 275 -15.36 53.24 -7.43
N ILE A 276 -15.08 52.10 -8.06
CA ILE A 276 -15.80 50.86 -7.77
C ILE A 276 -15.32 50.36 -6.42
N MET A 277 -16.14 50.53 -5.39
CA MET A 277 -15.86 50.06 -4.04
C MET A 277 -16.86 48.96 -3.70
N VAL A 278 -16.37 47.88 -3.09
CA VAL A 278 -17.24 46.84 -2.53
C VAL A 278 -17.30 47.10 -1.04
N ASP A 279 -18.51 47.30 -0.50
CA ASP A 279 -18.69 47.41 0.95
C ASP A 279 -18.63 46.02 1.56
N LEU A 280 -17.62 45.81 2.40
CA LEU A 280 -17.40 44.57 3.15
C LEU A 280 -17.95 44.66 4.58
N SER A 281 -18.65 45.74 4.98
CA SER A 281 -19.20 45.86 6.33
C SER A 281 -20.21 44.76 6.69
N ASP A 282 -20.96 44.28 5.69
CA ASP A 282 -21.92 43.19 5.80
C ASP A 282 -21.26 41.80 5.63
N VAL A 283 -19.98 41.74 5.24
CA VAL A 283 -19.23 40.47 5.15
C VAL A 283 -18.82 40.07 6.57
N SER A 284 -19.25 38.87 6.98
CA SER A 284 -18.94 38.34 8.30
C SER A 284 -17.41 38.27 8.51
N SER A 285 -16.90 39.04 9.46
CA SER A 285 -15.48 38.98 9.84
C SER A 285 -15.20 37.63 10.50
N THR A 286 -14.18 36.90 10.03
CA THR A 286 -13.73 35.66 10.67
C THR A 286 -13.29 35.94 12.11
N SER A 287 -13.75 35.12 13.06
CA SER A 287 -13.34 35.29 14.46
C SER A 287 -11.96 34.67 14.71
N ILE A 288 -11.26 35.17 15.72
CA ILE A 288 -9.97 34.59 16.14
C ILE A 288 -10.13 33.13 16.59
N ASN A 289 -11.32 32.76 17.08
CA ASN A 289 -11.62 31.38 17.44
C ASN A 289 -11.76 30.50 16.20
N ASP A 290 -12.40 30.98 15.13
CA ASP A 290 -12.51 30.24 13.85
C ASP A 290 -11.12 30.05 13.23
N LEU A 291 -10.26 31.07 13.29
CA LEU A 291 -8.87 30.95 12.85
C LEU A 291 -8.09 29.91 13.67
N ARG A 292 -8.25 29.91 15.01
CA ARG A 292 -7.60 28.90 15.85
C ARG A 292 -8.15 27.51 15.56
N GLU A 293 -9.45 27.38 15.36
CA GLU A 293 -10.10 26.12 14.99
C GLU A 293 -9.58 25.61 13.66
N ALA A 294 -9.50 26.45 12.63
CA ALA A 294 -8.95 26.10 11.33
C ALA A 294 -7.50 25.58 11.43
N PHE A 295 -6.63 26.28 12.18
CA PHE A 295 -5.25 25.82 12.39
C PHE A 295 -5.19 24.49 13.14
N GLN A 296 -5.99 24.29 14.19
CA GLN A 296 -5.98 23.03 14.93
C GLN A 296 -6.55 21.87 14.10
N LEU A 297 -7.58 22.13 13.30
CA LEU A 297 -8.17 21.16 12.39
C LEU A 297 -7.16 20.76 11.33
N GLN A 298 -6.43 21.71 10.73
CA GLN A 298 -5.35 21.42 9.79
C GLN A 298 -4.28 20.52 10.43
N VAL A 299 -3.78 20.87 11.63
CA VAL A 299 -2.81 20.03 12.36
C VAL A 299 -3.35 18.62 12.61
N TRP A 300 -4.66 18.50 12.91
CA TRP A 300 -5.31 17.21 13.10
C TRP A 300 -5.37 16.38 11.80
N LEU A 301 -5.73 17.00 10.67
CA LEU A 301 -5.78 16.33 9.35
C LEU A 301 -4.38 15.93 8.86
N GLU A 302 -3.36 16.79 9.02
CA GLU A 302 -1.96 16.48 8.69
C GLU A 302 -1.38 15.37 9.58
N ARG A 303 -1.77 15.31 10.86
CA ARG A 303 -1.37 14.21 11.74
C ARG A 303 -2.03 12.90 11.33
N ASN A 304 -3.30 12.94 10.93
CA ASN A 304 -4.00 11.76 10.39
C ASN A 304 -3.46 11.32 9.03
N ALA A 305 -2.91 12.25 8.24
CA ALA A 305 -2.18 11.96 7.02
C ALA A 305 -1.03 11.00 7.27
N ARG A 306 -0.19 11.39 8.23
CA ARG A 306 1.03 10.67 8.61
C ARG A 306 0.73 9.42 9.43
N GLY A 307 -0.30 9.47 10.27
CA GLY A 307 -0.65 8.38 11.19
C GLY A 307 -1.26 7.16 10.50
N GLY A 308 -2.03 7.34 9.43
CA GLY A 308 -2.81 6.27 8.79
C GLY A 308 -4.32 6.43 9.03
N SER A 309 -5.14 5.52 8.51
CA SER A 309 -6.61 5.60 8.66
C SER A 309 -7.14 4.70 9.78
N ARG A 310 -6.39 3.67 10.19
CA ARG A 310 -6.88 2.67 11.16
C ARG A 310 -7.03 3.28 12.55
N TYR A 311 -8.00 2.80 13.30
CA TYR A 311 -8.28 3.33 14.64
C TYR A 311 -7.08 3.23 15.61
N ILE A 312 -6.35 2.11 15.60
CA ILE A 312 -5.13 1.95 16.43
C ILE A 312 -4.03 2.92 15.99
N GLU A 313 -3.91 3.12 14.69
CA GLU A 313 -2.94 4.06 14.11
C GLU A 313 -3.27 5.50 14.51
N GLN A 314 -4.55 5.86 14.54
CA GLN A 314 -5.02 7.14 15.08
C GLN A 314 -4.79 7.24 16.60
N LEU A 315 -5.07 6.18 17.35
CA LEU A 315 -4.82 6.15 18.79
C LEU A 315 -3.31 6.32 19.09
N MET A 316 -2.46 5.69 18.28
CA MET A 316 -1.01 5.84 18.37
C MET A 316 -0.55 7.24 17.96
N SER A 317 -1.07 7.80 16.87
CA SER A 317 -0.64 9.11 16.36
C SER A 317 -1.08 10.27 17.25
N HIS A 318 -2.27 10.18 17.86
CA HIS A 318 -2.82 11.23 18.74
C HIS A 318 -2.47 11.05 20.21
N PHE A 319 -2.50 9.81 20.72
CA PHE A 319 -2.38 9.52 22.14
C PHE A 319 -1.14 8.69 22.50
N GLY A 320 -0.39 8.17 21.52
CA GLY A 320 0.81 7.34 21.77
C GLY A 320 0.50 5.98 22.38
N VAL A 321 -0.76 5.54 22.39
CA VAL A 321 -1.19 4.29 23.02
C VAL A 321 -1.34 3.19 21.97
N LYS A 322 -0.64 2.08 22.17
CA LYS A 322 -0.86 0.83 21.43
C LYS A 322 -1.91 0.01 22.18
N SER A 323 -3.08 -0.19 21.57
CA SER A 323 -4.12 -1.05 22.14
C SER A 323 -3.73 -2.53 22.00
N SER A 324 -3.81 -3.26 23.11
CA SER A 324 -3.62 -4.73 23.18
C SER A 324 -4.94 -5.50 23.10
N ASP A 325 -6.04 -4.85 22.73
CA ASP A 325 -7.39 -5.41 22.80
C ASP A 325 -7.68 -6.39 21.64
N ALA A 326 -8.06 -7.62 21.97
CA ALA A 326 -8.42 -8.68 21.02
C ALA A 326 -9.69 -8.36 20.18
N ARG A 327 -10.49 -7.36 20.57
CA ARG A 327 -11.65 -6.89 19.77
C ARG A 327 -11.26 -6.14 18.52
N LEU A 328 -9.98 -5.86 18.29
CA LEU A 328 -9.51 -5.11 17.14
C LEU A 328 -9.68 -5.84 15.80
N GLN A 329 -10.19 -7.09 15.80
CA GLN A 329 -10.51 -7.89 14.61
C GLN A 329 -9.37 -7.93 13.57
N ARG A 330 -8.11 -8.04 14.03
CA ARG A 330 -6.91 -8.05 13.17
C ARG A 330 -6.03 -9.26 13.43
N PRO A 331 -5.29 -9.74 12.41
CA PRO A 331 -4.24 -10.73 12.61
C PRO A 331 -3.18 -10.27 13.59
N GLU A 332 -2.68 -11.17 14.42
CA GLU A 332 -1.60 -10.93 15.35
C GLU A 332 -0.25 -11.17 14.68
N TYR A 333 0.66 -10.19 14.73
CA TYR A 333 2.04 -10.37 14.30
C TYR A 333 2.88 -10.93 15.45
N LEU A 334 3.34 -12.18 15.30
CA LEU A 334 4.06 -12.90 16.35
C LEU A 334 5.56 -12.65 16.34
N GLY A 335 6.10 -12.23 15.18
CA GLY A 335 7.53 -11.96 15.02
C GLY A 335 8.05 -12.36 13.65
N GLY A 336 9.36 -12.27 13.49
CA GLY A 336 10.02 -12.44 12.21
C GLY A 336 11.48 -12.04 12.26
N GLY A 337 12.11 -11.97 11.09
CA GLY A 337 13.48 -11.53 10.97
C GLY A 337 13.87 -11.20 9.53
N MET A 338 15.06 -10.63 9.39
CA MET A 338 15.62 -10.13 8.14
C MET A 338 17.06 -10.63 8.00
N SER A 339 17.41 -11.13 6.82
CA SER A 339 18.79 -11.47 6.46
C SER A 339 19.20 -10.84 5.13
N PRO A 340 20.44 -10.34 5.01
CA PRO A 340 20.96 -9.89 3.73
C PRO A 340 21.37 -11.09 2.85
N VAL A 341 21.15 -10.98 1.55
CA VAL A 341 21.69 -11.92 0.55
C VAL A 341 23.13 -11.55 0.25
N VAL A 342 24.03 -12.54 0.33
CA VAL A 342 25.45 -12.37 -0.02
C VAL A 342 25.67 -12.78 -1.46
N ILE A 343 26.22 -11.89 -2.26
CA ILE A 343 26.49 -12.10 -3.68
C ILE A 343 28.01 -12.25 -3.87
N SER A 344 28.41 -13.27 -4.61
CA SER A 344 29.80 -13.63 -4.89
C SER A 344 30.01 -13.85 -6.38
N GLU A 345 31.23 -13.68 -6.86
CA GLU A 345 31.59 -13.90 -8.26
C GLU A 345 32.00 -15.35 -8.55
N VAL A 346 31.74 -15.79 -9.77
CA VAL A 346 32.26 -17.03 -10.36
C VAL A 346 32.96 -16.64 -11.66
N MET A 347 34.26 -16.89 -11.74
CA MET A 347 35.08 -16.50 -12.90
C MET A 347 35.40 -17.71 -13.78
N THR A 348 35.24 -17.57 -15.10
CA THR A 348 35.65 -18.59 -16.07
C THR A 348 37.17 -18.72 -16.11
N GLN A 349 37.68 -19.93 -15.88
CA GLN A 349 39.12 -20.22 -15.83
C GLN A 349 39.71 -20.66 -17.18
N ALA A 350 38.86 -21.00 -18.14
CA ALA A 350 39.24 -21.42 -19.49
C ALA A 350 38.25 -20.83 -20.50
N ALA A 351 38.74 -20.48 -21.69
CA ALA A 351 37.88 -20.01 -22.77
C ALA A 351 37.09 -21.19 -23.34
N SER A 352 35.81 -20.98 -23.60
CA SER A 352 34.92 -21.98 -24.21
C SER A 352 34.04 -21.32 -25.26
N PHE A 353 33.72 -22.01 -26.34
CA PHE A 353 32.72 -21.54 -27.30
C PHE A 353 31.32 -21.86 -26.77
N ALA A 354 30.39 -20.91 -26.89
CA ALA A 354 29.06 -21.02 -26.27
C ALA A 354 28.09 -21.96 -27.03
N THR A 355 28.44 -22.40 -28.24
CA THR A 355 27.62 -23.27 -29.12
C THR A 355 28.54 -23.99 -30.12
N ASP A 356 28.05 -25.03 -30.80
CA ASP A 356 28.75 -25.72 -31.91
C ASP A 356 29.14 -24.78 -33.08
N ASP A 357 28.60 -23.56 -33.13
CA ASP A 357 29.07 -22.48 -34.00
C ASP A 357 30.21 -21.70 -33.32
N GLU A 358 31.44 -21.82 -33.84
CA GLU A 358 32.71 -21.23 -33.36
C GLU A 358 32.78 -19.68 -33.42
N THR A 359 31.64 -18.98 -33.46
CA THR A 359 31.58 -17.51 -33.61
C THR A 359 31.40 -16.75 -32.29
N VAL A 360 30.98 -17.43 -31.22
CA VAL A 360 30.75 -16.82 -29.89
C VAL A 360 31.74 -17.38 -28.87
N LEU A 361 32.84 -16.66 -28.66
CA LEU A 361 33.86 -16.95 -27.65
C LEU A 361 33.40 -16.47 -26.27
N ASN A 362 33.37 -17.36 -25.27
CA ASN A 362 33.29 -16.96 -23.87
C ASN A 362 34.72 -16.79 -23.33
N PRO A 363 35.22 -15.55 -23.15
CA PRO A 363 36.61 -15.32 -22.80
C PRO A 363 36.95 -15.82 -21.39
N VAL A 364 38.24 -16.10 -21.16
CA VAL A 364 38.77 -16.30 -19.80
C VAL A 364 38.56 -15.01 -19.02
N GLY A 365 38.08 -15.12 -17.78
CA GLY A 365 37.82 -13.96 -16.93
C GLY A 365 36.39 -13.41 -17.05
N ALA A 366 35.50 -14.04 -17.81
CA ALA A 366 34.08 -13.74 -17.76
C ALA A 366 33.53 -14.07 -16.36
N MET A 367 32.75 -13.15 -15.80
CA MET A 367 32.23 -13.24 -14.44
C MET A 367 30.73 -13.55 -14.49
N ALA A 368 30.30 -14.52 -13.71
CA ALA A 368 28.90 -14.77 -13.39
C ALA A 368 28.66 -14.51 -11.90
N GLY A 369 27.42 -14.21 -11.52
CA GLY A 369 27.06 -13.99 -10.12
C GLY A 369 26.47 -15.25 -9.48
N LYS A 370 26.85 -15.49 -8.22
CA LYS A 370 26.25 -16.47 -7.33
C LYS A 370 25.77 -15.76 -6.07
N ALA A 371 24.45 -15.74 -5.85
CA ALA A 371 23.85 -15.17 -4.65
C ALA A 371 23.33 -16.27 -3.72
N THR A 372 23.67 -16.16 -2.44
CA THR A 372 23.20 -17.07 -1.38
C THR A 372 22.91 -16.30 -0.09
N SER A 373 21.83 -16.66 0.59
CA SER A 373 21.57 -16.26 1.97
C SER A 373 21.41 -17.50 2.84
N VAL A 374 21.95 -17.45 4.05
CA VAL A 374 21.75 -18.48 5.08
C VAL A 374 21.36 -17.79 6.37
N GLN A 375 20.21 -18.18 6.92
CA GLN A 375 19.71 -17.63 8.16
C GLN A 375 19.23 -18.73 9.10
N ASN A 376 19.62 -18.64 10.38
CA ASN A 376 19.27 -19.60 11.44
C ASN A 376 18.72 -18.92 12.71
N SER A 377 18.08 -17.76 12.59
CA SER A 377 17.65 -16.97 13.76
C SER A 377 16.20 -16.52 13.76
N ASN A 378 15.40 -16.98 12.79
CA ASN A 378 13.99 -16.62 12.72
C ASN A 378 13.20 -17.60 13.58
N GLY A 379 12.76 -17.17 14.75
CA GLY A 379 11.93 -18.02 15.60
C GLY A 379 10.92 -17.22 16.40
N ILE A 380 9.84 -17.89 16.78
CA ILE A 380 8.76 -17.33 17.58
C ILE A 380 8.34 -18.34 18.64
N SER A 381 7.79 -17.83 19.75
CA SER A 381 7.06 -18.64 20.71
C SER A 381 5.76 -17.94 21.05
N ALA A 382 4.64 -18.61 20.84
CA ALA A 382 3.31 -18.05 21.01
C ALA A 382 2.36 -19.05 21.67
N TYR A 383 1.46 -18.53 22.50
CA TYR A 383 0.33 -19.26 23.08
C TYR A 383 -0.95 -18.79 22.41
N PHE A 384 -1.85 -19.71 22.10
CA PHE A 384 -3.05 -19.41 21.34
C PHE A 384 -4.31 -19.66 22.18
N GLU A 385 -5.21 -18.68 22.17
CA GLU A 385 -6.44 -18.69 22.96
C GLU A 385 -7.63 -19.30 22.21
N GLU A 386 -7.61 -19.23 20.87
CA GLU A 386 -8.71 -19.66 20.00
C GLU A 386 -8.20 -20.42 18.77
N HIS A 387 -9.13 -21.07 18.05
CA HIS A 387 -8.83 -21.75 16.80
C HIS A 387 -8.46 -20.73 15.72
N GLY A 388 -7.48 -21.09 14.89
CA GLY A 388 -7.04 -20.22 13.82
C GLY A 388 -5.93 -20.81 12.97
N TRP A 389 -5.36 -19.95 12.13
CA TRP A 389 -4.28 -20.28 11.22
C TRP A 389 -3.01 -19.52 11.60
N LEU A 390 -1.93 -20.27 11.74
CA LEU A 390 -0.58 -19.73 11.84
C LEU A 390 0.08 -19.77 10.47
N ILE A 391 0.45 -18.60 9.95
CA ILE A 391 1.03 -18.44 8.62
C ILE A 391 2.41 -17.79 8.72
N GLY A 392 3.42 -18.48 8.19
CA GLY A 392 4.76 -17.96 7.94
C GLY A 392 4.89 -17.49 6.49
N ILE A 393 5.25 -16.23 6.28
CA ILE A 393 5.43 -15.61 4.95
C ILE A 393 6.90 -15.23 4.77
N ILE A 394 7.46 -15.55 3.60
CA ILE A 394 8.79 -15.14 3.16
C ILE A 394 8.67 -14.16 1.97
N SER A 395 9.54 -13.14 1.96
CA SER A 395 9.68 -12.20 0.84
C SER A 395 11.14 -11.84 0.63
N VAL A 396 11.55 -11.67 -0.62
CA VAL A 396 12.91 -11.23 -0.98
C VAL A 396 12.81 -9.93 -1.75
N MET A 397 13.48 -8.88 -1.27
CA MET A 397 13.38 -7.56 -1.89
C MET A 397 14.74 -6.86 -2.00
N PRO A 398 15.07 -6.30 -3.17
CA PRO A 398 16.18 -5.37 -3.30
C PRO A 398 15.86 -4.05 -2.59
N ARG A 399 16.89 -3.32 -2.14
CA ARG A 399 16.71 -1.92 -1.74
C ARG A 399 16.40 -1.05 -2.94
N THR A 400 15.55 -0.04 -2.78
CA THR A 400 15.22 0.88 -3.86
C THR A 400 16.44 1.69 -4.28
N THR A 401 16.57 1.94 -5.57
CA THR A 401 17.65 2.74 -6.18
C THR A 401 17.10 3.41 -7.43
N TYR A 402 17.41 4.69 -7.60
CA TYR A 402 16.86 5.55 -8.65
C TYR A 402 18.00 6.22 -9.42
N TYR A 403 17.85 6.38 -10.74
CA TYR A 403 18.92 6.96 -11.57
C TYR A 403 18.45 7.72 -12.82
N GLN A 404 17.14 7.83 -13.06
CA GLN A 404 16.56 8.54 -14.20
C GLN A 404 16.04 9.94 -13.84
N GLY A 405 16.12 10.34 -12.57
CA GLY A 405 15.68 11.65 -12.09
C GLY A 405 16.81 12.65 -11.85
N ILE A 406 16.44 13.92 -11.67
CA ILE A 406 17.32 15.00 -11.24
C ILE A 406 17.18 15.17 -9.72
N PRO A 407 18.24 15.00 -8.92
CA PRO A 407 18.18 15.24 -7.48
C PRO A 407 17.66 16.65 -7.15
N ARG A 408 16.77 16.78 -6.15
CA ARG A 408 16.19 18.06 -5.71
C ARG A 408 17.24 19.14 -5.44
N GLN A 409 18.43 18.74 -4.99
CA GLN A 409 19.54 19.65 -4.71
C GLN A 409 19.98 20.46 -5.94
N LEU A 410 19.87 19.88 -7.14
CA LEU A 410 20.23 20.53 -8.41
C LEU A 410 19.11 21.41 -8.97
N SER A 411 17.89 21.31 -8.43
CA SER A 411 16.75 22.12 -8.87
C SER A 411 16.49 23.35 -7.99
N LYS A 412 17.34 23.65 -7.01
CA LYS A 412 17.19 24.80 -6.09
C LYS A 412 17.72 26.07 -6.77
N MET A 413 16.81 26.97 -7.14
CA MET A 413 17.14 28.18 -7.91
C MET A 413 16.90 29.46 -7.11
N ASP A 414 15.89 29.48 -6.23
CA ASP A 414 15.59 30.64 -5.40
C ASP A 414 16.04 30.43 -3.95
N LYS A 415 16.19 31.52 -3.20
CA LYS A 415 16.53 31.49 -1.78
C LYS A 415 15.51 30.69 -0.96
N PHE A 416 14.24 30.66 -1.35
CA PHE A 416 13.18 29.95 -0.63
C PHE A 416 13.23 28.42 -0.79
N ASP A 417 13.96 27.91 -1.80
CA ASP A 417 14.18 26.47 -2.00
C ASP A 417 15.18 25.90 -0.98
N TYR A 418 15.99 26.77 -0.37
CA TYR A 418 16.92 26.40 0.67
C TYR A 418 16.21 26.28 2.02
N TYR A 419 16.86 25.57 2.94
CA TYR A 419 16.33 25.40 4.28
C TYR A 419 16.38 26.72 5.04
N TRP A 420 15.21 27.15 5.52
CA TRP A 420 15.07 28.23 6.49
C TRP A 420 14.25 27.73 7.69
N PRO A 421 14.70 27.95 8.93
CA PRO A 421 13.96 27.55 10.12
C PRO A 421 12.52 28.07 10.14
N GLU A 422 12.28 29.26 9.59
CA GLU A 422 10.98 29.93 9.53
C GLU A 422 9.94 29.13 8.74
N PHE A 423 10.36 28.36 7.72
CA PHE A 423 9.44 27.58 6.88
C PHE A 423 9.35 26.10 7.27
N ALA A 424 10.07 25.66 8.30
CA ALA A 424 10.19 24.23 8.63
C ALA A 424 8.85 23.55 9.02
N HIS A 425 7.84 24.34 9.41
CA HIS A 425 6.56 23.86 9.92
C HIS A 425 5.36 24.26 9.04
N LEU A 426 5.59 24.62 7.77
CA LEU A 426 4.52 25.08 6.87
C LEU A 426 3.69 23.94 6.25
N GLY A 427 3.93 22.68 6.64
CA GLY A 427 3.25 21.49 6.13
C GLY A 427 4.13 20.62 5.23
N GLU A 428 3.49 19.82 4.39
CA GLU A 428 4.12 18.94 3.40
C GLU A 428 4.58 19.74 2.16
N GLN A 429 5.59 19.23 1.46
CA GLN A 429 6.21 19.85 0.28
C GLN A 429 6.00 18.94 -0.93
N GLU A 430 5.74 19.55 -2.09
CA GLU A 430 5.62 18.83 -3.36
C GLU A 430 6.97 18.23 -3.83
N VAL A 431 6.91 16.96 -4.19
CA VAL A 431 7.94 16.23 -4.93
C VAL A 431 7.59 16.38 -6.41
N LEU A 432 8.54 16.84 -7.21
CA LEU A 432 8.33 17.10 -8.63
C LEU A 432 8.61 15.83 -9.46
N ASN A 433 7.92 15.65 -10.58
CA ASN A 433 8.09 14.49 -11.46
C ASN A 433 9.54 14.32 -11.94
N LYS A 434 10.23 15.44 -12.22
CA LYS A 434 11.66 15.43 -12.60
C LYS A 434 12.59 14.82 -11.55
N GLU A 435 12.18 14.74 -10.28
CA GLU A 435 13.00 14.12 -9.22
C GLU A 435 13.05 12.60 -9.36
N VAL A 436 12.01 11.98 -9.92
CA VAL A 436 11.93 10.53 -10.14
C VAL A 436 12.39 10.17 -11.55
N TYR A 437 11.86 10.89 -12.54
CA TYR A 437 12.08 10.61 -13.96
C TYR A 437 12.16 11.91 -14.74
N PHE A 438 13.26 12.11 -15.46
CA PHE A 438 13.46 13.28 -16.31
C PHE A 438 13.88 12.85 -17.71
N THR A 439 13.12 13.28 -18.71
CA THR A 439 13.50 13.24 -20.12
C THR A 439 13.41 14.64 -20.72
N ASN A 440 14.22 14.89 -21.74
CA ASN A 440 14.19 16.15 -22.48
C ASN A 440 13.15 16.10 -23.62
N GLU A 441 11.94 15.59 -23.32
CA GLU A 441 10.84 15.48 -24.28
C GLU A 441 9.73 16.49 -23.94
N LEU A 442 9.11 17.06 -24.97
CA LEU A 442 8.11 18.14 -24.83
C LEU A 442 6.77 17.69 -24.21
N SER A 443 6.50 16.38 -24.15
CA SER A 443 5.24 15.83 -23.65
C SER A 443 5.18 15.67 -22.13
N ASN A 444 6.33 15.70 -21.44
CA ASN A 444 6.39 15.51 -20.00
C ASN A 444 6.39 16.88 -19.31
N ASP A 445 5.66 17.01 -18.21
CA ASP A 445 5.70 18.21 -17.36
C ASP A 445 6.68 17.98 -16.20
N PRO A 446 7.95 18.43 -16.31
CA PRO A 446 8.97 18.13 -15.31
C PRO A 446 8.67 18.83 -13.97
N ASN A 447 7.82 19.85 -13.98
CA ASN A 447 7.40 20.59 -12.79
C ASN A 447 6.01 20.14 -12.30
N GLY A 448 5.44 19.08 -12.89
CA GLY A 448 4.26 18.40 -12.37
C GLY A 448 4.53 17.81 -10.99
N VAL A 449 3.46 17.65 -10.20
CA VAL A 449 3.52 17.11 -8.84
C VAL A 449 3.42 15.59 -8.89
N PHE A 450 4.45 14.91 -8.38
CA PHE A 450 4.48 13.46 -8.21
C PHE A 450 3.72 13.03 -6.95
N GLY A 451 3.92 13.79 -5.87
CA GLY A 451 3.33 13.55 -4.56
C GLY A 451 3.87 14.56 -3.55
N TYR A 452 3.56 14.36 -2.28
CA TYR A 452 3.93 15.25 -1.19
C TYR A 452 4.75 14.51 -0.14
N GLN A 453 5.75 15.18 0.41
CA GLN A 453 6.65 14.63 1.42
C GLN A 453 6.96 15.68 2.48
N SER A 454 7.43 15.24 3.65
CA SER A 454 7.77 16.16 4.73
C SER A 454 8.71 17.23 4.22
N ARG A 455 8.40 18.49 4.51
CA ARG A 455 9.20 19.62 4.04
C ARG A 455 10.67 19.45 4.44
N TYR A 456 11.54 19.72 3.47
CA TYR A 456 12.99 19.54 3.60
C TYR A 456 13.43 18.08 3.86
N ALA A 457 12.64 17.08 3.48
CA ALA A 457 13.02 15.67 3.62
C ALA A 457 14.26 15.30 2.79
N GLU A 458 14.55 16.01 1.70
CA GLU A 458 15.74 15.81 0.88
C GLU A 458 17.06 16.14 1.60
N TYR A 459 17.00 16.87 2.72
CA TYR A 459 18.17 17.09 3.60
C TYR A 459 18.31 16.00 4.68
N LYS A 460 17.27 15.21 4.92
CA LYS A 460 17.21 14.17 5.97
C LYS A 460 17.43 12.77 5.41
N TYR A 461 17.14 12.57 4.12
CA TYR A 461 17.27 11.31 3.42
C TYR A 461 17.92 11.51 2.05
N TYR A 462 18.78 10.58 1.64
CA TYR A 462 19.38 10.56 0.31
C TYR A 462 19.12 9.19 -0.35
N PRO A 463 18.51 9.14 -1.55
CA PRO A 463 18.24 7.89 -2.25
C PRO A 463 19.54 7.24 -2.75
N ASN A 464 19.52 5.93 -2.97
CA ASN A 464 20.63 5.26 -3.65
C ASN A 464 20.65 5.66 -5.13
N GLU A 465 21.84 5.89 -5.68
CA GLU A 465 22.04 6.37 -7.06
C GLU A 465 22.90 5.40 -7.88
N VAL A 466 22.75 5.47 -9.21
CA VAL A 466 23.59 4.77 -10.19
C VAL A 466 24.18 5.78 -11.16
N HIS A 467 25.45 5.60 -11.56
CA HIS A 467 26.16 6.50 -12.49
C HIS A 467 27.00 5.73 -13.52
N GLY A 468 27.38 6.43 -14.60
CA GLY A 468 28.24 5.88 -15.65
C GLY A 468 27.56 4.77 -16.45
N SER A 469 28.36 3.83 -16.95
CA SER A 469 27.89 2.70 -17.77
C SER A 469 26.90 1.77 -17.06
N PHE A 470 26.85 1.79 -15.71
CA PHE A 470 25.82 1.06 -14.94
C PHE A 470 24.39 1.48 -15.27
N ARG A 471 24.16 2.69 -15.81
CA ARG A 471 22.80 3.12 -16.22
C ARG A 471 22.32 2.46 -17.51
N ASN A 472 23.25 2.06 -18.37
CA ASN A 472 22.99 1.63 -19.74
C ASN A 472 23.53 0.21 -19.94
N ASP A 473 24.76 0.07 -20.42
CA ASP A 473 25.34 -1.22 -20.86
C ASP A 473 25.55 -2.23 -19.71
N LEU A 474 25.71 -1.74 -18.48
CA LEU A 474 25.96 -2.56 -17.28
C LEU A 474 24.76 -2.57 -16.31
N ASP A 475 23.54 -2.38 -16.80
CA ASP A 475 22.32 -2.38 -15.98
C ASP A 475 22.08 -3.71 -15.23
N HIS A 476 22.46 -4.84 -15.84
CA HIS A 476 22.42 -6.18 -15.25
C HIS A 476 23.31 -6.37 -14.00
N TRP A 477 24.09 -5.37 -13.60
CA TRP A 477 24.89 -5.40 -12.37
C TRP A 477 24.14 -4.92 -11.12
N HIS A 478 22.91 -4.43 -11.24
CA HIS A 478 22.13 -3.93 -10.09
C HIS A 478 20.64 -4.20 -10.23
N PHE A 479 19.91 -4.13 -9.11
CA PHE A 479 18.43 -4.18 -9.10
C PHE A 479 17.83 -2.77 -8.98
N GLY A 480 18.48 -1.77 -9.58
CA GLY A 480 17.96 -0.41 -9.67
C GLY A 480 16.70 -0.34 -10.53
N ARG A 481 15.79 0.56 -10.17
CA ARG A 481 14.50 0.68 -10.86
C ARG A 481 14.67 1.42 -12.18
N ARG A 482 14.16 0.82 -13.27
CA ARG A 482 14.19 1.37 -14.62
C ARG A 482 12.78 1.61 -15.12
N PHE A 483 12.44 2.87 -15.36
CA PHE A 483 11.17 3.29 -15.92
C PHE A 483 11.27 3.48 -17.43
N THR A 484 10.26 3.02 -18.17
CA THR A 484 10.10 3.23 -19.62
C THR A 484 9.30 4.49 -19.94
N SER A 485 8.47 4.93 -19.01
CA SER A 485 7.65 6.15 -19.08
C SER A 485 7.67 6.88 -17.74
N GLU A 486 7.15 8.10 -17.70
CA GLU A 486 6.97 8.86 -16.45
C GLU A 486 6.08 8.08 -15.46
N PRO A 487 6.61 7.71 -14.27
CA PRO A 487 5.84 6.97 -13.28
C PRO A 487 4.90 7.90 -12.51
N ASN A 488 3.69 7.43 -12.23
CA ASN A 488 2.75 8.08 -11.32
C ASN A 488 2.81 7.42 -9.94
N LEU A 489 2.48 8.17 -8.88
CA LEU A 489 2.36 7.61 -7.54
C LEU A 489 1.09 6.76 -7.43
N ASN A 490 1.21 5.46 -7.68
CA ASN A 490 0.14 4.47 -7.65
C ASN A 490 0.62 3.11 -7.11
N GLU A 491 -0.26 2.11 -7.10
CA GLU A 491 0.03 0.72 -6.72
C GLU A 491 1.26 0.17 -7.47
N GLN A 492 1.30 0.31 -8.80
CA GLN A 492 2.41 -0.18 -9.62
C GLN A 492 3.76 0.44 -9.22
N PHE A 493 3.80 1.73 -8.86
CA PHE A 493 5.05 2.38 -8.46
C PHE A 493 5.55 1.89 -7.10
N ILE A 494 4.68 1.57 -6.16
CA ILE A 494 5.12 1.15 -4.82
C ILE A 494 5.40 -0.34 -4.75
N GLU A 495 4.79 -1.16 -5.60
CA GLU A 495 4.98 -2.60 -5.59
C GLU A 495 6.35 -3.03 -6.14
N CYS A 496 6.96 -4.00 -5.48
CA CYS A 496 8.18 -4.63 -5.96
C CYS A 496 7.81 -5.72 -6.97
N ASP A 497 7.57 -5.34 -8.22
CA ASP A 497 7.27 -6.31 -9.25
C ASP A 497 8.55 -6.93 -9.85
N TYR A 498 8.49 -8.24 -10.09
CA TYR A 498 9.63 -9.02 -10.58
C TYR A 498 9.92 -8.73 -12.06
N GLU A 499 8.93 -8.28 -12.82
CA GLU A 499 9.03 -7.87 -14.22
C GLU A 499 9.81 -6.56 -14.42
N GLU A 500 9.98 -5.76 -13.37
CA GLU A 500 10.81 -4.54 -13.42
C GLU A 500 12.29 -4.81 -13.08
N ILE A 501 12.59 -5.93 -12.43
CA ILE A 501 13.90 -6.22 -11.78
C ILE A 501 14.55 -7.53 -12.25
N TRP A 502 14.17 -8.05 -13.42
CA TRP A 502 14.69 -9.31 -13.93
C TRP A 502 16.06 -9.23 -14.59
N GLN A 503 16.55 -8.04 -14.95
CA GLN A 503 17.72 -7.85 -15.82
C GLN A 503 18.98 -8.57 -15.35
N PRO A 504 19.27 -8.67 -14.03
CA PRO A 504 20.45 -9.38 -13.58
C PRO A 504 20.42 -10.91 -13.72
N PHE A 505 19.24 -11.51 -13.93
CA PHE A 505 19.09 -12.96 -14.07
C PHE A 505 19.41 -13.41 -15.50
N ALA A 506 20.12 -14.54 -15.63
CA ALA A 506 20.45 -15.10 -16.94
C ALA A 506 19.23 -15.70 -17.65
N VAL A 507 18.24 -16.16 -16.88
CA VAL A 507 16.95 -16.65 -17.37
C VAL A 507 15.88 -15.72 -16.82
N GLN A 508 15.01 -15.25 -17.69
CA GLN A 508 13.92 -14.37 -17.29
C GLN A 508 12.92 -15.15 -16.41
N PRO A 509 12.63 -14.66 -15.18
CA PRO A 509 11.57 -15.23 -14.37
C PRO A 509 10.22 -15.08 -15.08
N THR A 510 9.40 -16.10 -14.96
CA THR A 510 7.97 -16.05 -15.29
C THR A 510 7.17 -16.26 -14.02
N GLU A 511 5.85 -16.07 -14.05
CA GLU A 511 4.99 -16.30 -12.88
C GLU A 511 5.19 -17.69 -12.26
N ASN A 512 5.34 -18.72 -13.10
CA ASN A 512 5.47 -20.11 -12.70
C ASN A 512 6.93 -20.57 -12.51
N MET A 513 7.91 -19.79 -12.99
CA MET A 513 9.33 -20.11 -12.86
C MET A 513 10.02 -19.10 -11.93
N GLY A 514 10.06 -19.44 -10.64
CA GLY A 514 10.70 -18.62 -9.63
C GLY A 514 12.21 -18.47 -9.86
N ALA A 515 12.71 -17.24 -9.93
CA ALA A 515 14.15 -16.96 -10.02
C ALA A 515 14.93 -17.16 -8.70
N ILE A 516 14.22 -17.46 -7.60
CA ILE A 516 14.82 -17.69 -6.29
C ILE A 516 14.45 -19.09 -5.81
N TYR A 517 15.45 -19.84 -5.38
CA TYR A 517 15.32 -21.18 -4.83
C TYR A 517 15.49 -21.14 -3.32
N CYS A 518 14.48 -21.60 -2.60
CA CYS A 518 14.43 -21.58 -1.15
C CYS A 518 14.32 -23.00 -0.60
N GLN A 519 15.14 -23.29 0.40
CA GLN A 519 15.02 -24.46 1.26
C GLN A 519 14.81 -23.94 2.68
N ILE A 520 13.69 -24.28 3.28
CA ILE A 520 13.28 -23.78 4.60
C ILE A 520 13.04 -24.99 5.51
N TYR A 521 13.85 -25.13 6.54
CA TYR A 521 13.62 -26.13 7.58
C TYR A 521 12.91 -25.45 8.76
N ASN A 522 11.70 -25.91 9.06
CA ASN A 522 10.90 -25.43 10.19
C ASN A 522 11.00 -26.45 11.32
N SER A 523 11.75 -26.11 12.37
CA SER A 523 11.72 -26.85 13.63
C SER A 523 10.54 -26.35 14.46
N ILE A 524 9.55 -27.21 14.69
CA ILE A 524 8.30 -26.87 15.36
C ILE A 524 8.06 -27.84 16.51
N VAL A 525 8.12 -27.33 17.73
CA VAL A 525 7.66 -28.05 18.93
C VAL A 525 6.31 -27.47 19.33
N ALA A 526 5.25 -28.28 19.17
CA ALA A 526 3.88 -27.90 19.47
C ALA A 526 3.40 -28.60 20.75
N GLN A 527 3.07 -27.83 21.79
CA GLN A 527 2.45 -28.34 23.01
C GLN A 527 0.92 -28.23 22.88
N ARG A 528 0.26 -29.34 22.54
CA ARG A 528 -1.17 -29.37 22.22
C ARG A 528 -2.00 -30.06 23.30
N PRO A 529 -3.25 -29.63 23.57
CA PRO A 529 -4.14 -30.26 24.53
C PRO A 529 -4.81 -31.51 23.93
N MET A 530 -4.01 -32.44 23.43
CA MET A 530 -4.47 -33.69 22.83
C MET A 530 -3.67 -34.89 23.34
N PRO A 531 -4.26 -36.10 23.37
CA PRO A 531 -3.55 -37.29 23.78
C PRO A 531 -2.45 -37.64 22.76
N TYR A 532 -1.32 -38.18 23.24
CA TYR A 532 -0.25 -38.63 22.36
C TYR A 532 -0.64 -39.89 21.57
N GLU A 533 -1.38 -40.80 22.21
CA GLU A 533 -1.95 -42.00 21.58
C GLU A 533 -3.46 -42.03 21.76
N SER A 534 -4.18 -42.21 20.64
CA SER A 534 -5.63 -42.39 20.64
C SER A 534 -5.99 -43.85 20.90
N THR A 535 -5.92 -44.32 22.15
CA THR A 535 -6.28 -45.71 22.49
C THR A 535 -7.82 -45.88 22.51
N PRO A 536 -8.41 -46.74 21.66
CA PRO A 536 -9.85 -46.99 21.68
C PRO A 536 -10.24 -47.68 23.00
N GLY A 537 -10.87 -46.94 23.92
CA GLY A 537 -11.26 -47.43 25.26
C GLY A 537 -11.16 -46.39 26.38
N LEU A 538 -10.37 -45.32 26.18
CA LEU A 538 -10.32 -44.15 27.08
C LEU A 538 -11.25 -43.04 26.57
N VAL A 539 -12.53 -43.34 26.41
CA VAL A 539 -13.51 -42.43 25.77
C VAL A 539 -13.71 -41.13 26.56
N ASP A 540 -13.62 -41.20 27.89
CA ASP A 540 -13.89 -40.05 28.79
C ASP A 540 -12.64 -39.55 29.54
N HIS A 541 -11.44 -40.00 29.16
CA HIS A 541 -10.18 -39.62 29.84
C HIS A 541 -9.34 -38.71 28.93
N PHE A 542 -9.24 -37.43 29.30
CA PHE A 542 -8.56 -36.36 28.56
C PHE A 542 -7.20 -35.95 29.15
#